data_AF-A0A6J6Q6P1-F1
#
_entry.id   AF-A0A6J6Q6P1-F1
#
_cell.length_a   1.000
_cell.length_b   1.000
_cell.length_c   1.000
_cell.angle_alpha   90.00
_cell.angle_beta   90.00
_cell.angle_gamma   90.00
#
_symmetry.space_group_name_H-M   'P 1'
#
loop_
_entity.id
_entity.type
_entity.pdbx_description
1 polymer ?
#
loop_
_entity_poly.entity_id
_entity_poly.type
_entity_poly.pdbx_seq_one_letter_code
_entity_poly.pdbx_strand_id
1 'polypeptide(L)'
;MVSLDAVGNTTKAVTKGFAIGSAVIAAVALFASFIETAADETLTKDVIDAALKTQRGVFDLIPINVADPKIFIGLLIGGAVPFMFSALAIRAVGRTAGVVVQEVRKQFADGKIMRGEKEPEYGPVIDICTEASLRELTTPALLAVLTPVIVGFGIDFKALGAFLAAVILVGQLMANYLSNAGGAWDNAKKYIEDGNHGGKGSDAHKAAVIGDTVGDPFKDTAGPALNPLIKVMNLVSLLILPAIIGLQHNDGARFSIAAAALVALIGAVIYSSRQSNTIGGALKA
;
A
#
# COMPACT_ATOMS: atom_id res chain seq x y z
N MET A 1 -24.53 -11.40 20.13
CA MET A 1 -24.13 -10.79 18.84
C MET A 1 -22.77 -10.09 18.95
N VAL A 2 -22.53 -9.25 19.96
CA VAL A 2 -21.23 -8.57 20.16
C VAL A 2 -20.06 -9.54 20.38
N SER A 3 -20.29 -10.65 21.10
CA SER A 3 -19.25 -11.67 21.37
C SER A 3 -18.68 -12.34 20.11
N LEU A 4 -19.53 -12.64 19.11
CA LEU A 4 -19.10 -13.26 17.85
C LEU A 4 -18.35 -12.27 16.95
N ASP A 5 -18.77 -11.01 16.94
CA ASP A 5 -18.15 -9.94 16.15
C ASP A 5 -16.74 -9.59 16.67
N ALA A 6 -16.57 -9.51 18.00
CA ALA A 6 -15.26 -9.30 18.62
C ALA A 6 -14.25 -10.44 18.35
N VAL A 7 -14.72 -11.69 18.40
CA VAL A 7 -13.90 -12.86 17.99
C VAL A 7 -13.60 -12.79 16.49
N GLY A 8 -14.56 -12.35 15.67
CA GLY A 8 -14.39 -12.14 14.24
C GLY A 8 -13.30 -11.10 13.91
N ASN A 9 -13.28 -9.98 14.63
CA ASN A 9 -12.26 -8.93 14.48
C ASN A 9 -10.86 -9.45 14.82
N THR A 10 -10.74 -10.22 15.89
CA THR A 10 -9.48 -10.87 16.27
C THR A 10 -9.04 -11.88 15.20
N THR A 11 -9.96 -12.69 14.70
CA THR A 11 -9.69 -13.65 13.61
C THR A 11 -9.24 -12.95 12.34
N LYS A 12 -9.87 -11.83 11.95
CA LYS A 12 -9.46 -11.00 10.81
C LYS A 12 -8.05 -10.45 10.99
N ALA A 13 -7.68 -10.02 12.19
CA ALA A 13 -6.33 -9.52 12.46
C ALA A 13 -5.28 -10.64 12.32
N VAL A 14 -5.57 -11.84 12.84
CA VAL A 14 -4.70 -13.02 12.68
C VAL A 14 -4.52 -13.39 11.22
N THR A 15 -5.60 -13.45 10.43
CA THR A 15 -5.50 -13.78 9.01
C THR A 15 -4.76 -12.72 8.20
N LYS A 16 -4.92 -11.42 8.53
CA LYS A 16 -4.09 -10.34 7.98
C LYS A 16 -2.61 -10.55 8.30
N GLY A 17 -2.28 -10.92 9.53
CA GLY A 17 -0.91 -11.26 9.95
C GLY A 17 -0.31 -12.44 9.15
N PHE A 18 -1.05 -13.53 8.99
CA PHE A 18 -0.65 -14.66 8.15
C PHE A 18 -0.43 -14.26 6.68
N ALA A 19 -1.31 -13.44 6.13
CA ALA A 19 -1.19 -12.95 4.76
C ALA A 19 0.07 -12.08 4.59
N ILE A 20 0.40 -11.23 5.56
CA ILE A 20 1.62 -10.42 5.56
C ILE A 20 2.86 -11.32 5.69
N GLY A 21 2.90 -12.23 6.66
CA GLY A 21 4.05 -13.12 6.87
C GLY A 21 4.36 -14.00 5.66
N SER A 22 3.35 -14.64 5.09
CA SER A 22 3.51 -15.45 3.86
C SER A 22 3.98 -14.61 2.67
N ALA A 23 3.52 -13.37 2.56
CA ALA A 23 3.95 -12.45 1.52
C ALA A 23 5.40 -12.02 1.66
N VAL A 24 5.88 -11.79 2.89
CA VAL A 24 7.28 -11.48 3.15
C VAL A 24 8.17 -12.65 2.74
N ILE A 25 7.80 -13.89 3.11
CA ILE A 25 8.55 -15.08 2.70
C ILE A 25 8.62 -15.19 1.17
N ALA A 26 7.47 -15.03 0.50
CA ALA A 26 7.42 -15.05 -0.96
C ALA A 26 8.23 -13.91 -1.59
N ALA A 27 8.19 -12.70 -1.02
CA ALA A 27 8.93 -11.56 -1.52
C ALA A 27 10.44 -11.71 -1.33
N VAL A 28 10.90 -12.31 -0.23
CA VAL A 28 12.32 -12.66 -0.01
C VAL A 28 12.77 -13.72 -1.02
N ALA A 29 11.93 -14.70 -1.35
CA ALA A 29 12.22 -15.66 -2.42
C ALA A 29 12.30 -14.99 -3.80
N LEU A 30 11.37 -14.09 -4.14
CA LEU A 30 11.43 -13.31 -5.37
C LEU A 30 12.66 -12.39 -5.41
N PHE A 31 13.08 -11.86 -4.27
CA PHE A 31 14.30 -11.07 -4.15
C PHE A 31 15.55 -11.93 -4.39
N ALA A 32 15.58 -13.18 -3.92
CA ALA A 32 16.62 -14.13 -4.28
C ALA A 32 16.65 -14.38 -5.79
N SER A 33 15.49 -14.64 -6.41
CA SER A 33 15.37 -14.80 -7.87
C SER A 33 15.79 -13.55 -8.65
N PHE A 34 15.59 -12.35 -8.11
CA PHE A 34 16.09 -11.10 -8.69
C PHE A 34 17.62 -11.08 -8.76
N ILE A 35 18.31 -11.52 -7.70
CA ILE A 35 19.78 -11.62 -7.70
C ILE A 35 20.27 -12.68 -8.69
N GLU A 36 19.61 -13.84 -8.73
CA GLU A 36 19.93 -14.91 -9.68
C GLU A 36 19.75 -14.45 -11.14
N THR A 37 18.63 -13.80 -11.45
CA THR A 37 18.40 -13.24 -12.80
C THR A 37 19.40 -12.14 -13.13
N ALA A 38 19.77 -11.29 -12.16
CA ALA A 38 20.80 -10.27 -12.38
C ALA A 38 22.16 -10.91 -12.69
N ALA A 39 22.50 -12.03 -12.02
CA ALA A 39 23.71 -12.78 -12.29
C ALA A 39 23.69 -13.41 -13.70
N ASP A 40 22.57 -14.06 -14.09
CA ASP A 40 22.41 -14.66 -15.41
C ASP A 40 22.58 -13.65 -16.56
N GLU A 41 22.12 -12.41 -16.35
CA GLU A 41 22.19 -11.35 -17.36
C GLU A 41 23.53 -10.59 -17.38
N THR A 42 24.34 -10.67 -16.32
CA THR A 42 25.61 -9.91 -16.21
C THR A 42 26.86 -10.77 -16.24
N LEU A 43 26.77 -12.05 -15.90
CA LEU A 43 27.89 -12.96 -15.76
C LEU A 43 27.86 -14.04 -16.85
N THR A 44 29.02 -14.61 -17.18
CA THR A 44 29.09 -15.76 -18.08
C THR A 44 28.75 -17.05 -17.35
N LYS A 45 28.23 -18.05 -18.09
CA LYS A 45 27.86 -19.37 -17.52
C LYS A 45 29.00 -20.01 -16.74
N ASP A 46 30.24 -19.89 -17.21
CA ASP A 46 31.41 -20.45 -16.52
C ASP A 46 31.64 -19.84 -15.13
N VAL A 47 31.36 -18.54 -14.98
CA VAL A 47 31.46 -17.83 -13.70
C VAL A 47 30.34 -18.24 -12.76
N ILE A 48 29.13 -18.43 -13.28
CA ILE A 48 27.97 -18.89 -12.51
C ILE A 48 28.20 -20.32 -12.01
N ASP A 49 28.68 -21.23 -12.87
CA ASP A 49 29.00 -22.61 -12.50
C ASP A 49 30.10 -22.71 -11.45
N ALA A 50 31.06 -21.78 -11.47
CA ALA A 50 32.06 -21.64 -10.42
C ALA A 50 31.44 -21.12 -9.11
N ALA A 51 30.54 -20.14 -9.19
CA ALA A 51 29.85 -19.55 -8.05
C ALA A 51 28.97 -20.56 -7.32
N LEU A 52 28.24 -21.41 -8.04
CA LEU A 52 27.36 -22.46 -7.48
C LEU A 52 28.10 -23.50 -6.62
N LYS A 53 29.43 -23.61 -6.75
CA LYS A 53 30.28 -24.47 -5.92
C LYS A 53 30.64 -23.83 -4.58
N THR A 54 30.36 -22.55 -4.38
CA THR A 54 30.58 -21.83 -3.12
C THR A 54 29.33 -21.87 -2.24
N GLN A 55 29.50 -21.73 -0.92
CA GLN A 55 28.36 -21.77 0.02
C GLN A 55 27.35 -20.62 -0.16
N ARG A 56 27.78 -19.50 -0.75
CA ARG A 56 26.94 -18.30 -0.96
C ARG A 56 26.52 -18.10 -2.42
N GLY A 57 26.97 -18.94 -3.35
CA GLY A 57 26.48 -18.92 -4.73
C GLY A 57 26.73 -17.59 -5.44
N VAL A 58 25.76 -17.21 -6.28
CA VAL A 58 25.76 -15.95 -7.05
C VAL A 58 25.64 -14.68 -6.19
N PHE A 59 25.25 -14.81 -4.90
CA PHE A 59 25.04 -13.67 -4.01
C PHE A 59 26.34 -12.92 -3.66
N ASP A 60 27.49 -13.60 -3.65
CA ASP A 60 28.79 -12.95 -3.43
C ASP A 60 29.26 -12.16 -4.66
N LEU A 61 28.76 -12.52 -5.85
CA LEU A 61 29.14 -11.88 -7.13
C LEU A 61 28.29 -10.67 -7.47
N ILE A 62 27.06 -10.61 -6.98
CA ILE A 62 26.15 -9.46 -7.12
C ILE A 62 25.85 -8.86 -5.74
N PRO A 63 26.85 -8.25 -5.07
CA PRO A 63 26.62 -7.67 -3.75
C PRO A 63 25.78 -6.39 -3.86
N ILE A 64 24.70 -6.33 -3.09
CA ILE A 64 23.96 -5.08 -2.82
C ILE A 64 24.60 -4.42 -1.60
N ASN A 65 25.61 -3.58 -1.85
CA ASN A 65 26.33 -2.87 -0.81
C ASN A 65 25.62 -1.56 -0.45
N VAL A 66 24.97 -1.52 0.71
CA VAL A 66 24.26 -0.33 1.21
C VAL A 66 25.19 0.86 1.46
N ALA A 67 26.51 0.66 1.59
CA ALA A 67 27.46 1.75 1.70
C ALA A 67 27.68 2.52 0.38
N ASP A 68 27.26 1.97 -0.77
CA ASP A 68 27.30 2.69 -2.04
C ASP A 68 26.17 3.74 -2.10
N PRO A 69 26.46 5.02 -2.40
CA PRO A 69 25.46 6.07 -2.42
C PRO A 69 24.28 5.82 -3.37
N LYS A 70 24.50 5.22 -4.55
CA LYS A 70 23.42 4.94 -5.51
C LYS A 70 22.47 3.87 -4.98
N ILE A 71 23.05 2.82 -4.38
CA ILE A 71 22.30 1.73 -3.75
C ILE A 71 21.52 2.27 -2.55
N PHE A 72 22.13 3.14 -1.74
CA PHE A 72 21.48 3.77 -0.60
C PHE A 72 20.30 4.66 -1.02
N ILE A 73 20.41 5.40 -2.13
CA ILE A 73 19.28 6.17 -2.70
C ILE A 73 18.12 5.23 -3.05
N GLY A 74 18.40 4.09 -3.69
CA GLY A 74 17.38 3.07 -3.96
C GLY A 74 16.69 2.58 -2.68
N LEU A 75 17.46 2.31 -1.63
CA LEU A 75 16.95 1.93 -0.30
C LEU A 75 16.02 3.01 0.29
N LEU A 76 16.42 4.28 0.25
CA LEU A 76 15.61 5.39 0.77
C LEU A 76 14.30 5.55 0.02
N ILE A 77 14.33 5.48 -1.31
CA ILE A 77 13.13 5.55 -2.14
C ILE A 77 12.22 4.36 -1.80
N GLY A 78 12.77 3.15 -1.74
CA GLY A 78 12.00 1.94 -1.41
C GLY A 78 11.33 2.01 -0.04
N GLY A 79 12.02 2.54 0.96
CA GLY A 79 11.45 2.73 2.30
C GLY A 79 10.34 3.79 2.34
N ALA A 80 10.41 4.82 1.50
CA ALA A 80 9.40 5.88 1.44
C ALA A 80 8.09 5.44 0.76
N VAL A 81 8.17 4.48 -0.18
CA VAL A 81 7.00 4.09 -0.98
C VAL A 81 5.85 3.49 -0.16
N PRO A 82 6.06 2.58 0.81
CA PRO A 82 4.98 2.10 1.68
C PRO A 82 4.24 3.25 2.39
N PHE A 83 4.97 4.25 2.90
CA PHE A 83 4.35 5.42 3.52
C PHE A 83 3.51 6.22 2.53
N MET A 84 4.05 6.47 1.33
CA MET A 84 3.35 7.22 0.30
C MET A 84 2.10 6.48 -0.18
N PHE A 85 2.18 5.17 -0.37
CA PHE A 85 1.04 4.32 -0.72
C PHE A 85 -0.05 4.36 0.37
N SER A 86 0.34 4.17 1.64
CA SER A 86 -0.60 4.24 2.76
C SER A 86 -1.26 5.61 2.88
N ALA A 87 -0.49 6.69 2.71
CA ALA A 87 -1.02 8.05 2.75
C ALA A 87 -2.07 8.30 1.65
N LEU A 88 -1.79 7.85 0.42
CA LEU A 88 -2.74 7.97 -0.69
C LEU A 88 -4.03 7.19 -0.42
N ALA A 89 -3.91 5.94 0.07
CA ALA A 89 -5.05 5.09 0.39
C ALA A 89 -5.92 5.67 1.53
N ILE A 90 -5.30 6.08 2.64
CA ILE A 90 -6.01 6.67 3.79
C ILE A 90 -6.70 7.97 3.37
N ARG A 91 -6.00 8.83 2.62
CA ARG A 91 -6.57 10.09 2.14
C ARG A 91 -7.75 9.86 1.20
N ALA A 92 -7.70 8.83 0.35
CA ALA A 92 -8.81 8.46 -0.54
C ALA A 92 -10.06 8.08 0.26
N VAL A 93 -9.91 7.17 1.23
CA VAL A 93 -11.03 6.76 2.10
C VAL A 93 -11.60 7.95 2.87
N GLY A 94 -10.75 8.80 3.45
CA GLY A 94 -11.21 9.97 4.21
C GLY A 94 -12.06 10.94 3.39
N ARG A 95 -11.70 11.17 2.11
CA ARG A 95 -12.50 12.02 1.21
C ARG A 95 -13.86 11.42 0.91
N THR A 96 -13.89 10.15 0.52
CA THR A 96 -15.15 9.44 0.19
C THR A 96 -16.05 9.33 1.42
N ALA A 97 -15.49 9.02 2.58
CA ALA A 97 -16.24 8.98 3.84
C ALA A 97 -16.88 10.33 4.15
N GLY A 98 -16.18 11.44 3.92
CA GLY A 98 -16.75 12.79 4.06
C GLY A 98 -17.97 13.02 3.18
N VAL A 99 -17.94 12.59 1.92
CA VAL A 99 -19.09 12.69 0.99
C VAL A 99 -20.26 11.82 1.46
N VAL A 100 -19.97 10.57 1.87
CA VAL A 100 -20.99 9.66 2.41
C VAL A 100 -21.67 10.25 3.65
N VAL A 101 -20.91 10.88 4.56
CA VAL A 101 -21.48 11.53 5.75
C VAL A 101 -22.46 12.65 5.36
N GLN A 102 -22.13 13.45 4.34
CA GLN A 102 -23.02 14.52 3.90
C GLN A 102 -24.29 13.99 3.24
N GLU A 103 -24.17 12.93 2.43
CA GLU A 103 -25.33 12.27 1.82
C GLU A 103 -26.25 11.67 2.89
N VAL A 104 -25.69 10.97 3.88
CA VAL A 104 -26.46 10.46 5.02
C VAL A 104 -27.13 11.61 5.79
N ARG A 105 -26.41 12.71 6.10
CA ARG A 105 -27.01 13.87 6.78
C ARG A 105 -28.17 14.48 5.98
N LYS A 106 -28.02 14.59 4.66
CA LYS A 106 -29.05 15.10 3.76
C LYS A 106 -30.30 14.22 3.78
N GLN A 107 -30.16 12.90 3.71
CA GLN A 107 -31.30 11.98 3.77
C GLN A 107 -32.01 12.03 5.14
N PHE A 108 -31.26 12.22 6.22
CA PHE A 108 -31.82 12.28 7.58
C PHE A 108 -32.37 13.68 7.97
N ALA A 109 -32.19 14.70 7.13
CA ALA A 109 -32.51 16.09 7.46
C ALA A 109 -34.01 16.35 7.73
N ASP A 110 -34.91 15.61 7.09
CA ASP A 110 -36.36 15.73 7.29
C ASP A 110 -36.89 14.94 8.51
N GLY A 111 -36.02 14.15 9.14
CA GLY A 111 -36.31 13.29 10.28
C GLY A 111 -37.29 12.14 10.02
N LYS A 112 -37.81 11.97 8.80
CA LYS A 112 -38.77 10.90 8.46
C LYS A 112 -38.15 9.51 8.61
N ILE A 113 -36.87 9.39 8.27
CA ILE A 113 -36.10 8.16 8.45
C ILE A 113 -35.94 7.83 9.94
N MET A 114 -35.60 8.81 10.78
CA MET A 114 -35.46 8.60 12.24
C MET A 114 -36.76 8.17 12.91
N ARG A 115 -37.90 8.66 12.40
CA ARG A 115 -39.24 8.29 12.88
C ARG A 115 -39.74 6.96 12.29
N GLY A 116 -39.03 6.38 11.33
CA GLY A 116 -39.43 5.14 10.65
C GLY A 116 -40.56 5.32 9.63
N GLU A 117 -40.84 6.56 9.20
CA GLU A 117 -41.90 6.90 8.24
C GLU A 117 -41.46 6.76 6.77
N LYS A 118 -40.15 6.80 6.51
CA LYS A 118 -39.53 6.71 5.19
C LYS A 118 -38.32 5.77 5.25
N GLU A 119 -38.18 4.90 4.26
CA GLU A 119 -36.95 4.09 4.12
C GLU A 119 -35.79 4.92 3.54
N PRO A 120 -34.54 4.65 3.99
CA PRO A 120 -33.34 5.28 3.40
C PRO A 120 -33.17 4.95 1.92
N GLU A 121 -32.60 5.88 1.17
CA GLU A 121 -32.21 5.64 -0.22
C GLU A 121 -30.76 5.12 -0.24
N TYR A 122 -30.61 3.79 -0.39
CA TYR A 122 -29.29 3.14 -0.36
C TYR A 122 -28.47 3.38 -1.64
N GLY A 123 -29.13 3.53 -2.80
CA GLY A 123 -28.50 3.67 -4.11
C GLY A 123 -27.42 4.76 -4.19
N PRO A 124 -27.72 6.02 -3.79
CA PRO A 124 -26.74 7.10 -3.81
C PRO A 124 -25.44 6.79 -3.05
N VAL A 125 -25.52 6.16 -1.87
CA VAL A 125 -24.32 5.79 -1.09
C VAL A 125 -23.51 4.69 -1.79
N ILE A 126 -24.19 3.72 -2.40
CA ILE A 126 -23.55 2.66 -3.19
C ILE A 126 -22.82 3.26 -4.39
N ASP A 127 -23.44 4.18 -5.11
CA ASP A 127 -22.86 4.82 -6.29
C ASP A 127 -21.62 5.65 -5.91
N ILE A 128 -21.69 6.44 -4.84
CA ILE A 128 -20.55 7.22 -4.31
C ILE A 128 -19.36 6.30 -4.01
N CYS A 129 -19.58 5.22 -3.26
CA CYS A 129 -18.53 4.28 -2.88
C CYS A 129 -17.96 3.55 -4.11
N THR A 130 -18.81 3.14 -5.04
CA THR A 130 -18.42 2.40 -6.25
C THR A 130 -17.55 3.27 -7.16
N GLU A 131 -18.02 4.46 -7.52
CA GLU A 131 -17.28 5.38 -8.39
C GLU A 131 -15.93 5.78 -7.75
N ALA A 132 -15.96 6.12 -6.47
CA ALA A 132 -14.74 6.51 -5.76
C ALA A 132 -13.73 5.36 -5.69
N SER A 133 -14.16 4.13 -5.41
CA SER A 133 -13.24 2.98 -5.33
C SER A 133 -12.48 2.75 -6.65
N LEU A 134 -13.17 2.82 -7.79
CA LEU A 134 -12.56 2.63 -9.11
C LEU A 134 -11.56 3.74 -9.43
N ARG A 135 -11.93 4.99 -9.16
CA ARG A 135 -11.09 6.16 -9.45
C ARG A 135 -9.86 6.24 -8.55
N GLU A 136 -10.02 5.98 -7.27
CA GLU A 136 -8.96 6.19 -6.28
C GLU A 136 -7.89 5.07 -6.30
N LEU A 137 -8.23 3.88 -6.80
CA LEU A 137 -7.29 2.75 -6.91
C LEU A 137 -6.23 2.93 -8.01
N THR A 138 -6.48 3.77 -9.02
CA THR A 138 -5.56 3.94 -10.16
C THR A 138 -4.20 4.48 -9.72
N THR A 139 -4.17 5.47 -8.82
CA THR A 139 -2.92 6.15 -8.44
C THR A 139 -1.99 5.24 -7.63
N PRO A 140 -2.46 4.53 -6.58
CA PRO A 140 -1.64 3.57 -5.86
C PRO A 140 -1.16 2.41 -6.76
N ALA A 141 -1.96 1.97 -7.72
CA ALA A 141 -1.55 0.94 -8.68
C ALA A 141 -0.43 1.42 -9.62
N LEU A 142 -0.55 2.62 -10.17
CA LEU A 142 0.50 3.24 -11.00
C LEU A 142 1.78 3.46 -10.19
N LEU A 143 1.67 3.87 -8.93
CA LEU A 143 2.82 3.98 -8.03
C LEU A 143 3.55 2.64 -7.90
N ALA A 144 2.81 1.54 -7.76
CA ALA A 144 3.38 0.21 -7.61
C ALA A 144 4.17 -0.26 -8.83
N VAL A 145 3.67 0.05 -10.03
CA VAL A 145 4.25 -0.42 -11.30
C VAL A 145 5.37 0.51 -11.78
N LEU A 146 5.17 1.83 -11.69
CA LEU A 146 6.09 2.81 -12.28
C LEU A 146 7.32 3.05 -11.40
N THR A 147 7.23 2.94 -10.08
CA THR A 147 8.39 3.23 -9.20
C THR A 147 9.57 2.27 -9.44
N PRO A 148 9.38 0.95 -9.54
CA PRO A 148 10.44 0.02 -9.95
C PRO A 148 11.08 0.40 -11.29
N VAL A 149 10.28 0.82 -12.28
CA VAL A 149 10.76 1.25 -13.60
C VAL A 149 11.63 2.50 -13.47
N ILE A 150 11.18 3.49 -12.69
CA ILE A 150 11.91 4.74 -12.43
C ILE A 150 13.24 4.45 -11.75
N VAL A 151 13.28 3.59 -10.73
CA VAL A 151 14.53 3.29 -9.99
C VAL A 151 15.48 2.45 -10.85
N GLY A 152 14.96 1.40 -11.49
CA GLY A 152 15.77 0.46 -12.28
C GLY A 152 16.41 1.09 -13.50
N PHE A 153 15.61 1.79 -14.33
CA PHE A 153 16.17 2.52 -15.46
C PHE A 153 16.83 3.83 -14.99
N GLY A 154 16.26 4.59 -14.05
CA GLY A 154 16.81 5.90 -13.68
C GLY A 154 18.17 5.84 -12.96
N ILE A 155 18.44 4.78 -12.19
CA ILE A 155 19.67 4.65 -11.41
C ILE A 155 20.48 3.46 -11.91
N ASP A 156 20.15 2.26 -11.46
CA ASP A 156 20.68 0.98 -11.92
C ASP A 156 19.92 -0.20 -11.25
N PHE A 157 20.22 -1.43 -11.68
CA PHE A 157 19.59 -2.62 -11.13
C PHE A 157 19.99 -2.93 -9.68
N LYS A 158 21.17 -2.48 -9.20
CA LYS A 158 21.60 -2.70 -7.82
C LYS A 158 20.82 -1.82 -6.85
N ALA A 159 20.58 -0.57 -7.24
CA ALA A 159 19.70 0.36 -6.55
C ALA A 159 18.25 -0.15 -6.55
N LEU A 160 17.79 -0.77 -7.64
CA LEU A 160 16.49 -1.46 -7.66
C LEU A 160 16.45 -2.63 -6.68
N GLY A 161 17.54 -3.40 -6.56
CA GLY A 161 17.66 -4.44 -5.54
C GLY A 161 17.53 -3.89 -4.12
N ALA A 162 18.24 -2.82 -3.78
CA ALA A 162 18.09 -2.17 -2.48
C ALA A 162 16.68 -1.58 -2.27
N PHE A 163 16.08 -1.02 -3.31
CA PHE A 163 14.69 -0.57 -3.29
C PHE A 163 13.73 -1.70 -2.88
N LEU A 164 13.87 -2.90 -3.48
CA LEU A 164 13.05 -4.06 -3.14
C LEU A 164 13.24 -4.49 -1.68
N ALA A 165 14.49 -4.57 -1.21
CA ALA A 165 14.79 -4.92 0.18
C ALA A 165 14.12 -3.94 1.16
N ALA A 166 14.16 -2.64 0.89
CA ALA A 166 13.51 -1.63 1.71
C ALA A 166 11.98 -1.70 1.64
N VAL A 167 11.39 -1.90 0.46
CA VAL A 167 9.93 -2.06 0.29
C VAL A 167 9.43 -3.26 1.09
N ILE A 168 10.14 -4.39 1.05
CA ILE A 168 9.80 -5.58 1.84
C ILE A 168 9.83 -5.24 3.34
N LEU A 169 10.95 -4.70 3.83
CA LEU A 169 11.15 -4.42 5.25
C LEU A 169 10.17 -3.38 5.79
N VAL A 170 10.04 -2.24 5.12
CA VAL A 170 9.18 -1.14 5.60
C VAL A 170 7.71 -1.46 5.34
N GLY A 171 7.40 -2.06 4.18
CA GLY A 171 6.05 -2.45 3.82
C GLY A 171 5.45 -3.45 4.80
N GLN A 172 6.20 -4.47 5.23
CA GLN A 172 5.67 -5.45 6.20
C GLN A 172 5.48 -4.87 7.60
N LEU A 173 6.39 -4.01 8.07
CA LEU A 173 6.24 -3.32 9.35
C LEU A 173 5.03 -2.40 9.34
N MET A 174 4.85 -1.63 8.26
CA MET A 174 3.69 -0.75 8.09
C MET A 174 2.38 -1.54 7.98
N ALA A 175 2.36 -2.64 7.21
CA ALA A 175 1.17 -3.47 7.05
C ALA A 175 0.72 -4.05 8.40
N ASN A 176 1.67 -4.53 9.20
CA ASN A 176 1.40 -5.07 10.53
C ASN A 176 0.92 -3.97 11.50
N TYR A 177 1.60 -2.82 11.50
CA TYR A 177 1.23 -1.67 12.33
C TYR A 177 -0.21 -1.22 12.04
N LEU A 178 -0.55 -0.94 10.78
CA LEU A 178 -1.86 -0.43 10.39
C LEU A 178 -2.97 -1.46 10.68
N SER A 179 -2.73 -2.74 10.39
CA SER A 179 -3.72 -3.80 10.61
C SER A 179 -4.02 -4.00 12.10
N ASN A 180 -2.97 -4.03 12.94
CA ASN A 180 -3.13 -4.26 14.37
C ASN A 180 -3.65 -3.02 15.10
N ALA A 181 -3.17 -1.82 14.74
CA ALA A 181 -3.66 -0.58 15.35
C ALA A 181 -5.16 -0.39 15.11
N GLY A 182 -5.63 -0.55 13.87
CA GLY A 182 -7.06 -0.45 13.59
C GLY A 182 -7.87 -1.58 14.24
N GLY A 183 -7.36 -2.81 14.27
CA GLY A 183 -8.02 -3.92 14.98
C GLY A 183 -8.12 -3.69 16.50
N ALA A 184 -7.10 -3.09 17.10
CA ALA A 184 -7.09 -2.74 18.51
C ALA A 184 -8.13 -1.65 18.83
N TRP A 185 -8.26 -0.61 18.01
CA TRP A 185 -9.29 0.42 18.20
C TRP A 185 -10.71 -0.14 18.06
N ASP A 186 -10.96 -1.03 17.11
CA ASP A 186 -12.27 -1.68 16.95
C ASP A 186 -12.61 -2.53 18.18
N ASN A 187 -11.67 -3.35 18.65
CA ASN A 187 -11.87 -4.18 19.84
C ASN A 187 -12.01 -3.35 21.12
N ALA A 188 -11.30 -2.22 21.24
CA ALA A 188 -11.48 -1.29 22.36
C ALA A 188 -12.90 -0.69 22.37
N LYS A 189 -13.43 -0.32 21.19
CA LYS A 189 -14.83 0.11 21.06
C LYS A 189 -15.80 -1.00 21.48
N LYS A 190 -15.61 -2.23 20.99
CA LYS A 190 -16.46 -3.39 21.38
C LYS A 190 -16.43 -3.66 22.88
N TYR A 191 -15.24 -3.59 23.49
CA TYR A 191 -15.08 -3.77 24.93
C TYR A 191 -15.89 -2.75 25.76
N ILE A 192 -15.94 -1.50 25.31
CA ILE A 192 -16.77 -0.45 25.92
C ILE A 192 -18.26 -0.68 25.63
N GLU A 193 -18.62 -1.13 24.42
CA GLU A 193 -20.00 -1.47 24.06
C GLU A 193 -20.60 -2.60 24.91
N ASP A 194 -19.76 -3.49 25.45
CA ASP A 194 -20.14 -4.56 26.39
C ASP A 194 -20.39 -4.07 27.83
N GLY A 195 -20.32 -2.76 28.07
CA GLY A 195 -20.67 -2.13 29.36
C GLY A 195 -19.47 -1.69 30.21
N ASN A 196 -18.25 -1.99 29.78
CA ASN A 196 -17.05 -1.48 30.44
C ASN A 196 -16.91 0.03 30.20
N HIS A 197 -16.32 0.75 31.16
CA HIS A 197 -16.06 2.19 31.06
C HIS A 197 -17.28 3.06 30.69
N GLY A 198 -18.49 2.66 31.12
CA GLY A 198 -19.71 3.47 30.97
C GLY A 198 -20.63 3.07 29.82
N GLY A 199 -20.25 2.10 28.97
CA GLY A 199 -21.18 1.55 27.99
C GLY A 199 -21.51 2.47 26.81
N LYS A 200 -22.47 2.04 25.98
CA LYS A 200 -22.91 2.78 24.78
C LYS A 200 -23.45 4.17 25.13
N GLY A 201 -23.04 5.16 24.34
CA GLY A 201 -23.46 6.56 24.49
C GLY A 201 -22.65 7.37 25.50
N SER A 202 -21.79 6.73 26.31
CA SER A 202 -20.82 7.42 27.17
C SER A 202 -19.78 8.18 26.36
N ASP A 203 -19.08 9.12 27.01
CA ASP A 203 -18.00 9.87 26.35
C ASP A 203 -16.82 8.96 25.97
N ALA A 204 -16.56 7.91 26.77
CA ALA A 204 -15.59 6.87 26.42
C ALA A 204 -15.99 6.11 25.15
N HIS A 205 -17.27 5.76 25.00
CA HIS A 205 -17.78 5.11 23.78
C HIS A 205 -17.64 6.02 22.56
N LYS A 206 -18.00 7.29 22.66
CA LYS A 206 -17.82 8.26 21.55
C LYS A 206 -16.35 8.40 21.16
N ALA A 207 -15.43 8.48 22.13
CA ALA A 207 -14.00 8.53 21.86
C ALA A 207 -13.48 7.26 21.17
N ALA A 208 -13.95 6.08 21.60
CA ALA A 208 -13.59 4.81 20.98
C ALA A 208 -14.16 4.66 19.56
N VAL A 209 -15.37 5.16 19.30
CA VAL A 209 -15.94 5.24 17.95
C VAL A 209 -15.05 6.11 17.04
N ILE A 210 -14.57 7.26 17.52
CA ILE A 210 -13.63 8.09 16.76
C ILE A 210 -12.35 7.29 16.44
N GLY A 211 -11.76 6.62 17.44
CA GLY A 211 -10.57 5.78 17.24
C GLY A 211 -10.79 4.68 16.18
N ASP A 212 -11.93 3.99 16.23
CA ASP A 212 -12.27 2.95 15.26
C ASP A 212 -12.43 3.53 13.83
N THR A 213 -13.11 4.67 13.68
CA THR A 213 -13.24 5.33 12.37
C THR A 213 -11.91 5.81 11.78
N VAL A 214 -10.92 6.14 12.64
CA VAL A 214 -9.53 6.38 12.20
C VAL A 214 -8.84 5.07 11.81
N GLY A 215 -9.13 3.98 12.53
CA GLY A 215 -8.60 2.64 12.31
C GLY A 215 -9.15 1.90 11.09
N ASP A 216 -10.35 2.24 10.61
CA ASP A 216 -10.98 1.61 9.45
C ASP A 216 -10.14 1.69 8.17
N PRO A 217 -9.68 2.89 7.70
CA PRO A 217 -8.79 2.96 6.54
C PRO A 217 -7.44 2.29 6.79
N PHE A 218 -7.00 2.14 8.04
CA PHE A 218 -5.74 1.48 8.38
C PHE A 218 -5.88 -0.03 8.21
N LYS A 219 -6.87 -0.64 8.88
CA LYS A 219 -7.00 -2.10 8.95
C LYS A 219 -7.67 -2.69 7.71
N ASP A 220 -8.53 -1.96 7.01
CA ASP A 220 -9.35 -2.51 5.92
C ASP A 220 -9.03 -1.93 4.54
N THR A 221 -8.08 -0.99 4.44
CA THR A 221 -7.61 -0.47 3.15
C THR A 221 -6.09 -0.46 3.05
N ALA A 222 -5.41 0.44 3.75
CA ALA A 222 -3.99 0.66 3.57
C ALA A 222 -3.13 -0.53 4.04
N GLY A 223 -3.39 -1.04 5.25
CA GLY A 223 -2.63 -2.14 5.85
C GLY A 223 -2.64 -3.41 5.00
N PRO A 224 -3.81 -3.97 4.65
CA PRO A 224 -3.89 -5.15 3.80
C PRO A 224 -3.35 -4.93 2.39
N ALA A 225 -3.51 -3.72 1.83
CA ALA A 225 -3.08 -3.42 0.45
C ALA A 225 -1.56 -3.26 0.29
N LEU A 226 -0.80 -3.10 1.39
CA LEU A 226 0.66 -3.15 1.34
C LEU A 226 1.20 -4.53 0.98
N ASN A 227 0.46 -5.61 1.26
CA ASN A 227 0.85 -6.96 0.85
C ASN A 227 0.92 -7.12 -0.68
N PRO A 228 -0.16 -6.88 -1.45
CA PRO A 228 -0.08 -6.95 -2.90
C PRO A 228 0.87 -5.91 -3.48
N LEU A 229 1.05 -4.73 -2.85
CA LEU A 229 2.06 -3.75 -3.25
C LEU A 229 3.46 -4.36 -3.31
N ILE A 230 3.90 -5.02 -2.24
CA ILE A 230 5.22 -5.67 -2.15
C ILE A 230 5.36 -6.72 -3.26
N LYS A 231 4.33 -7.55 -3.48
CA LYS A 231 4.36 -8.61 -4.50
C LYS A 231 4.45 -8.04 -5.91
N VAL A 232 3.64 -7.03 -6.24
CA VAL A 232 3.63 -6.39 -7.55
C VAL A 232 4.98 -5.74 -7.84
N MET A 233 5.57 -5.01 -6.88
CA MET A 233 6.88 -4.39 -7.09
C MET A 233 7.99 -5.41 -7.35
N ASN A 234 8.02 -6.51 -6.59
CA ASN A 234 9.00 -7.58 -6.81
C ASN A 234 8.81 -8.23 -8.19
N LEU A 235 7.58 -8.57 -8.56
CA LEU A 235 7.28 -9.20 -9.84
C LEU A 235 7.63 -8.27 -11.01
N VAL A 236 7.20 -7.01 -10.95
CA VAL A 236 7.52 -6.02 -11.99
C VAL A 236 9.04 -5.85 -12.12
N SER A 237 9.76 -5.72 -11.00
CA SER A 237 11.21 -5.58 -11.01
C SER A 237 11.91 -6.76 -11.67
N LEU A 238 11.48 -7.99 -11.35
CA LEU A 238 12.03 -9.20 -11.95
C LEU A 238 11.74 -9.26 -13.46
N LEU A 239 10.52 -8.91 -13.88
CA LEU A 239 10.11 -8.93 -15.28
C LEU A 239 10.91 -7.95 -16.15
N ILE A 240 11.20 -6.75 -15.63
CA ILE A 240 11.89 -5.70 -16.39
C ILE A 240 13.42 -5.77 -16.26
N LEU A 241 13.95 -6.61 -15.36
CA LEU A 241 15.38 -6.67 -15.05
C LEU A 241 16.27 -6.97 -16.28
N PRO A 242 15.95 -7.95 -17.15
CA PRO A 242 16.74 -8.17 -18.37
C PRO A 242 16.80 -6.94 -19.27
N ALA A 243 15.69 -6.19 -19.38
CA ALA A 243 15.65 -4.97 -20.17
C ALA A 243 16.50 -3.83 -19.54
N ILE A 244 16.51 -3.72 -18.21
CA ILE A 244 17.35 -2.75 -17.49
C ILE A 244 18.83 -3.03 -17.77
N ILE A 245 19.24 -4.30 -17.64
CA ILE A 245 20.64 -4.72 -17.83
C ILE A 245 21.04 -4.61 -19.31
N GLY A 246 20.18 -5.06 -20.24
CA GLY A 246 20.44 -4.94 -21.67
C GLY A 246 20.59 -3.50 -22.16
N LEU A 247 19.87 -2.55 -21.57
CA LEU A 247 19.95 -1.12 -21.90
C LEU A 247 20.95 -0.32 -21.04
N GLN A 248 21.73 -0.98 -20.17
CA GLN A 248 22.60 -0.30 -19.20
C GLN A 248 23.65 0.64 -19.83
N HIS A 249 24.06 0.38 -21.08
CA HIS A 249 25.02 1.19 -21.83
C HIS A 249 24.37 2.23 -22.76
N ASN A 250 23.03 2.28 -22.82
CA ASN A 250 22.30 3.25 -23.61
C ASN A 250 21.59 4.26 -22.70
N ASP A 251 22.36 5.27 -22.25
CA ASP A 251 21.86 6.30 -21.34
C ASP A 251 20.64 7.04 -21.90
N GLY A 252 20.58 7.27 -23.22
CA GLY A 252 19.43 7.93 -23.86
C GLY A 252 18.14 7.12 -23.71
N ALA A 253 18.18 5.83 -24.06
CA ALA A 253 17.03 4.93 -23.90
C ALA A 253 16.65 4.77 -22.42
N ARG A 254 17.64 4.58 -21.55
CA ARG A 254 17.43 4.37 -20.12
C ARG A 254 16.77 5.59 -19.45
N PHE A 255 17.32 6.78 -19.63
CA PHE A 255 16.77 7.99 -19.02
C PHE A 255 15.44 8.42 -19.65
N SER A 256 15.21 8.17 -20.93
CA SER A 256 13.91 8.46 -21.56
C SER A 256 12.78 7.59 -21.00
N ILE A 257 13.01 6.29 -20.79
CA ILE A 257 12.05 5.39 -20.14
C ILE A 257 11.78 5.85 -18.70
N ALA A 258 12.84 6.12 -17.93
CA ALA A 258 12.71 6.59 -16.55
C ALA A 258 11.95 7.93 -16.46
N ALA A 259 12.26 8.88 -17.35
CA ALA A 259 11.59 10.17 -17.40
C ALA A 259 10.12 10.05 -17.80
N ALA A 260 9.79 9.21 -18.80
CA ALA A 260 8.41 8.96 -19.18
C ALA A 260 7.60 8.34 -18.03
N ALA A 261 8.17 7.35 -17.35
CA ALA A 261 7.54 6.72 -16.17
C ALA A 261 7.36 7.73 -15.02
N LEU A 262 8.35 8.58 -14.78
CA LEU A 262 8.29 9.63 -13.75
C LEU A 262 7.22 10.68 -14.07
N VAL A 263 7.13 11.14 -15.32
CA VAL A 263 6.10 12.10 -15.76
C VAL A 263 4.72 11.48 -15.62
N ALA A 264 4.54 10.22 -16.02
CA ALA A 264 3.27 9.51 -15.87
C ALA A 264 2.87 9.38 -14.38
N LEU A 265 3.81 9.04 -13.50
CA LEU A 265 3.57 8.92 -12.07
C LEU A 265 3.24 10.27 -11.42
N ILE A 266 4.02 11.31 -11.71
CA ILE A 266 3.76 12.67 -11.23
C ILE A 266 2.40 13.15 -11.73
N GLY A 267 2.08 12.92 -13.01
CA GLY A 267 0.78 13.23 -13.59
C GLY A 267 -0.37 12.55 -12.83
N ALA A 268 -0.23 11.26 -12.51
CA ALA A 268 -1.23 10.51 -11.75
C ALA A 268 -1.40 11.06 -10.32
N VAL A 269 -0.30 11.35 -9.62
CA VAL A 269 -0.33 11.92 -8.26
C VAL A 269 -0.93 13.32 -8.26
N ILE A 270 -0.57 14.17 -9.22
CA ILE A 270 -1.14 15.51 -9.37
C ILE A 270 -2.64 15.42 -9.65
N TYR A 271 -3.06 14.55 -10.58
CA TYR A 271 -4.47 14.34 -10.91
C TYR A 271 -5.27 13.92 -9.67
N SER A 272 -4.78 12.94 -8.90
CA SER A 272 -5.38 12.52 -7.63
C SER A 272 -5.44 13.68 -6.61
N SER A 273 -4.39 14.50 -6.53
CA SER A 273 -4.34 15.63 -5.60
C SER A 273 -5.29 16.78 -5.97
N ARG A 274 -5.47 17.10 -7.26
CA ARG A 274 -6.33 18.20 -7.70
C ARG A 274 -7.81 17.89 -7.47
N GLN A 275 -8.21 16.62 -7.61
CA GLN A 275 -9.56 16.18 -7.30
C GLN A 275 -9.89 16.29 -5.79
N SER A 276 -8.88 16.37 -4.93
CA SER A 276 -9.07 16.68 -3.50
C SER A 276 -9.67 18.06 -3.27
N ASN A 277 -9.45 19.03 -4.18
CA ASN A 277 -9.91 20.41 -4.02
C ASN A 277 -11.33 20.61 -4.57
N THR A 278 -11.74 19.85 -5.59
CA THR A 278 -13.06 20.00 -6.21
C THR A 278 -14.20 19.49 -5.31
N ILE A 279 -13.96 18.43 -4.53
CA ILE A 279 -14.93 17.94 -3.55
C ILE A 279 -15.05 18.91 -2.36
N GLY A 280 -13.94 19.52 -1.93
CA GLY A 280 -13.94 20.59 -0.93
C GLY A 280 -14.62 21.89 -1.40
N GLY A 281 -14.61 22.17 -2.70
CA GLY A 281 -15.31 23.31 -3.31
C GLY A 281 -16.81 23.10 -3.46
N ALA A 282 -17.25 21.89 -3.82
CA ALA A 282 -18.67 21.53 -3.87
C ALA A 282 -19.33 21.50 -2.48
N LEU A 283 -18.55 21.40 -1.40
CA LEU A 283 -19.00 21.51 -0.01
C LEU A 283 -19.18 22.96 0.48
N LYS A 284 -18.85 23.96 -0.34
CA LYS A 284 -19.01 25.40 -0.03
C LYS A 284 -20.13 26.09 -0.83
N ALA A 285 -20.87 25.34 -1.66
CA ALA A 285 -22.01 25.84 -2.42
C ALA A 285 -23.32 25.29 -1.85
#